data_AF-A0A314UJL9-F1
#
_entry.id   AF-A0A314UJL9-F1
#
_cell.length_a   1.000
_cell.length_b   1.000
_cell.length_c   1.000
_cell.angle_alpha   90.00
_cell.angle_beta   90.00
_cell.angle_gamma   90.00
#
_symmetry.space_group_name_H-M   'P 1'
#
loop_
_entity.id
_entity.type
_entity.pdbx_description
1 polymer ?
#
loop_
_entity_poly.entity_id
_entity_poly.type
_entity_poly.pdbx_seq_one_letter_code
_entity_poly.pdbx_strand_id
1 'polypeptide(L)'
;MNKCDDSNIAYTLIKLCELDGLKIASPPCPFDGLESDYFIHLGNQDFFHVKTGTNYEFYKVQQICITTFQIFVPEDGRHMIKTLHSDVLPLDIEACGRFMLKFGFTLFW
;
A
#
# COMPACT_ATOMS: atom_id res chain seq x y z
N MET A 1 -15.20 -2.15 48.76
CA MET A 1 -15.12 -1.25 47.58
C MET A 1 -13.74 -0.61 47.61
N ASN A 2 -12.85 -0.71 46.64
CA ASN A 2 -12.90 -1.16 45.24
C ASN A 2 -11.75 -2.13 44.98
N LYS A 3 -12.03 -3.24 44.27
CA LYS A 3 -10.98 -4.02 43.61
C LYS A 3 -10.52 -3.21 42.41
N CYS A 4 -9.25 -2.85 42.37
CA CYS A 4 -8.64 -2.30 41.18
C CYS A 4 -8.53 -3.49 40.21
N ASP A 5 -9.51 -3.63 39.33
CA ASP A 5 -9.40 -4.51 38.17
C ASP A 5 -8.29 -3.89 37.31
N ASP A 6 -7.05 -4.35 37.53
CA ASP A 6 -5.99 -4.28 36.54
C ASP A 6 -6.45 -5.13 35.36
N SER A 7 -7.35 -4.57 34.56
CA SER A 7 -7.80 -5.13 33.30
C SER A 7 -6.55 -5.33 32.46
N ASN A 8 -6.12 -6.58 32.37
CA ASN A 8 -5.06 -7.10 31.53
C ASN A 8 -4.90 -6.22 30.29
N ILE A 9 -3.85 -5.39 30.26
CA ILE A 9 -3.47 -4.71 29.03
C ILE A 9 -2.94 -5.80 28.10
N ALA A 10 -3.82 -6.34 27.27
CA ALA A 10 -3.46 -7.34 26.29
C ALA A 10 -2.76 -6.63 25.13
N TYR A 11 -1.44 -6.72 25.09
CA TYR A 11 -0.66 -6.39 23.91
C TYR A 11 -0.56 -7.64 23.03
N THR A 12 -1.30 -7.69 21.93
CA THR A 12 -1.08 -8.72 20.92
C THR A 12 -0.01 -8.23 19.94
N LEU A 13 1.25 -8.55 20.24
CA LEU A 13 2.27 -8.67 19.20
C LEU A 13 1.89 -9.91 18.39
N ILE A 14 1.02 -9.73 17.39
CA ILE A 14 0.75 -10.76 16.38
C ILE A 14 2.10 -11.31 15.97
N LYS A 15 2.25 -12.63 16.02
CA LYS A 15 3.45 -13.34 15.55
C LYS A 15 3.84 -12.70 14.22
N LEU A 16 5.00 -12.04 14.17
CA LEU A 16 5.49 -11.31 13.02
C LEU A 16 5.20 -12.17 11.79
N CYS A 17 4.30 -11.69 10.92
CA CYS A 17 3.98 -12.40 9.70
C CYS A 17 5.26 -12.40 8.88
N GLU A 18 5.88 -13.57 8.70
CA GLU A 18 6.97 -13.71 7.76
C GLU A 18 6.37 -13.44 6.38
N LEU A 19 6.71 -12.27 5.83
CA LEU A 19 6.35 -11.92 4.48
C LEU A 19 7.31 -12.66 3.55
N ASP A 20 6.83 -13.73 2.91
CA ASP A 20 7.46 -14.23 1.69
C ASP A 20 7.45 -13.07 0.69
N GLY A 21 8.64 -12.54 0.37
CA GLY A 21 8.85 -11.22 -0.22
C GLY A 21 7.72 -10.73 -1.13
N LEU A 22 7.08 -9.63 -0.74
CA LEU A 22 6.01 -9.02 -1.52
C LEU A 22 6.56 -8.60 -2.89
N LYS A 23 5.89 -9.05 -3.95
CA LYS A 23 6.21 -8.62 -5.31
C LYS A 23 5.57 -7.27 -5.52
N ILE A 24 6.40 -6.23 -5.51
CA ILE A 24 6.00 -4.86 -5.81
C ILE A 24 6.77 -4.47 -7.06
N ALA A 25 6.05 -4.07 -8.09
CA ALA A 25 6.60 -3.56 -9.32
C ALA A 25 7.25 -2.20 -9.04
N SER A 26 8.51 -2.07 -9.45
CA SER A 26 9.27 -0.84 -9.32
C SER A 26 9.25 -0.07 -10.63
N PRO A 27 9.24 1.27 -10.58
CA PRO A 27 9.33 2.07 -11.79
C PRO A 27 10.67 1.80 -12.51
N PRO A 28 10.74 2.01 -13.84
CA PRO A 28 11.97 1.80 -14.62
C PRO A 28 13.18 2.56 -14.09
N CYS A 29 12.94 3.70 -13.45
CA CYS A 29 13.94 4.49 -12.75
C CYS A 29 13.38 4.95 -11.39
N PRO A 30 14.21 5.06 -10.34
CA PRO A 30 13.76 5.44 -9.00
C PRO A 30 13.15 6.83 -8.97
N PHE A 31 12.30 7.13 -8.00
CA PHE A 31 11.81 8.49 -7.82
C PHE A 31 12.91 9.36 -7.20
N ASP A 32 13.24 10.49 -7.83
CA ASP A 32 14.39 11.34 -7.47
C ASP A 32 13.98 12.61 -6.70
N GLY A 33 12.67 12.78 -6.49
CA GLY A 33 12.09 14.01 -5.93
C GLY A 33 11.01 13.73 -4.91
N LEU A 34 9.92 14.50 -4.98
CA LEU A 34 8.79 14.33 -4.08
C LEU A 34 7.99 13.06 -4.44
N GLU A 35 8.14 12.01 -3.65
CA GLU A 35 7.33 10.80 -3.71
C GLU A 35 6.02 11.01 -2.93
N SER A 36 4.94 10.46 -3.45
CA SER A 36 3.74 10.16 -2.68
C SER A 36 3.62 8.65 -2.54
N ASP A 37 3.40 8.19 -1.32
CA ASP A 37 3.27 6.78 -0.97
C ASP A 37 1.98 6.60 -0.15
N TYR A 38 1.02 5.86 -0.71
CA TYR A 38 -0.30 5.68 -0.12
C TYR A 38 -0.60 4.21 0.10
N PHE A 39 -1.03 3.88 1.32
CA PHE A 39 -1.60 2.58 1.65
C PHE A 39 -3.09 2.73 1.95
N ILE A 40 -3.91 2.01 1.20
CA ILE A 40 -5.34 2.26 1.07
C ILE A 40 -6.10 0.96 1.35
N HIS A 41 -7.05 0.97 2.28
CA HIS A 41 -7.95 -0.16 2.51
C HIS A 41 -9.11 -0.14 1.52
N LEU A 42 -9.40 -1.27 0.87
CA LEU A 42 -10.48 -1.40 -0.13
C LEU A 42 -11.75 -2.03 0.44
N GLY A 43 -11.77 -2.35 1.74
CA GLY A 43 -12.76 -3.25 2.32
C GLY A 43 -12.24 -4.68 2.38
N ASN A 44 -12.92 -5.52 3.16
CA ASN A 44 -12.50 -6.89 3.45
C ASN A 44 -11.04 -6.94 3.92
N GLN A 45 -10.25 -7.83 3.32
CA GLN A 45 -8.84 -8.05 3.60
C GLN A 45 -7.93 -7.50 2.50
N ASP A 46 -8.46 -6.65 1.61
CA ASP A 46 -7.76 -6.15 0.43
C ASP A 46 -7.27 -4.71 0.61
N PHE A 47 -6.09 -4.42 0.08
CA PHE A 47 -5.42 -3.12 0.16
C PHE A 47 -4.79 -2.74 -1.17
N PHE A 48 -4.80 -1.43 -1.49
CA PHE A 48 -3.91 -0.88 -2.50
C PHE A 48 -2.70 -0.20 -1.85
N HIS A 49 -1.58 -0.35 -2.51
CA HIS A 49 -0.39 0.46 -2.32
C HIS A 49 -0.13 1.22 -3.60
N VAL A 50 -0.17 2.55 -3.52
CA VAL A 50 0.03 3.42 -4.67
C VAL A 50 1.21 4.33 -4.40
N LYS A 51 2.24 4.20 -5.23
CA LYS A 51 3.41 5.09 -5.23
C LYS A 51 3.45 5.89 -6.51
N THR A 52 3.77 7.17 -6.39
CA THR A 52 4.05 7.99 -7.57
C THR A 52 5.02 9.10 -7.20
N GLY A 53 5.87 9.48 -8.14
CA GLY A 53 6.86 10.51 -7.92
C GLY A 53 7.42 11.01 -9.23
N THR A 54 8.11 12.14 -9.15
CA THR A 54 8.86 12.67 -10.28
C THR A 54 10.18 11.91 -10.42
N ASN A 55 10.58 11.70 -11.66
CA ASN A 55 11.90 11.21 -12.02
C ASN A 55 12.53 12.21 -13.01
N TYR A 56 13.80 12.58 -12.80
CA TYR A 56 14.44 13.62 -13.63
C TYR A 56 14.62 13.19 -15.10
N GLU A 57 14.79 11.90 -15.36
CA GLU A 57 14.89 11.34 -16.72
C GLU A 57 13.57 11.48 -17.49
N PHE A 58 12.43 11.58 -16.79
CA PHE A 58 11.09 11.57 -17.39
C PHE A 58 10.25 12.79 -17.00
N TYR A 59 10.72 14.00 -17.31
CA TYR A 59 10.02 15.26 -17.00
C TYR A 59 8.62 15.41 -17.62
N LYS A 60 8.26 14.58 -18.61
CA LYS A 60 6.92 14.53 -19.24
C LYS A 60 6.08 13.33 -18.84
N VAL A 61 6.64 12.36 -18.11
CA VAL A 61 5.94 11.12 -17.76
C VAL A 61 6.09 10.88 -16.27
N GLN A 62 4.96 10.81 -15.56
CA GLN A 62 4.93 10.44 -14.16
C GLN A 62 4.55 8.96 -14.04
N GLN A 63 5.40 8.16 -13.39
CA GLN A 63 5.11 6.75 -13.17
C GLN A 63 4.19 6.59 -11.95
N ILE A 64 3.19 5.74 -12.08
CA ILE A 64 2.30 5.33 -10.99
C ILE A 64 2.48 3.83 -10.79
N CYS A 65 3.04 3.45 -9.64
CA CYS A 65 3.13 2.06 -9.22
C CYS A 65 1.88 1.73 -8.40
N ILE A 66 1.13 0.71 -8.80
CA ILE A 66 -0.09 0.28 -8.10
C ILE A 66 0.10 -1.19 -7.76
N THR A 67 -0.05 -1.52 -6.48
CA THR A 67 0.01 -2.90 -6.01
C THR A 67 -1.21 -3.23 -5.17
N THR A 68 -1.87 -4.33 -5.47
CA THR A 68 -2.98 -4.86 -4.68
C THR A 68 -2.47 -5.97 -3.78
N PHE A 69 -2.75 -5.86 -2.49
CA PHE A 69 -2.48 -6.88 -1.50
C PHE A 69 -3.77 -7.46 -0.97
N GLN A 70 -3.70 -8.71 -0.54
CA GLN A 70 -4.76 -9.38 0.21
C GLN A 70 -4.15 -10.04 1.44
N ILE A 71 -4.70 -9.72 2.60
CA ILE A 71 -4.52 -10.51 3.81
C ILE A 71 -5.37 -11.77 3.65
N PHE A 72 -4.86 -12.92 4.05
CA PHE A 72 -5.63 -14.16 4.09
C PHE A 72 -5.13 -15.05 5.23
N VAL A 73 -5.93 -16.06 5.59
CA VAL A 73 -5.59 -17.02 6.64
C VAL A 73 -5.69 -18.43 6.02
N PRO A 74 -4.56 -19.12 5.78
CA PRO A 74 -4.56 -20.52 5.37
C PRO A 74 -5.08 -21.45 6.48
N GLU A 75 -5.18 -22.74 6.18
CA GLU A 75 -5.66 -23.77 7.12
C GLU A 75 -4.86 -23.85 8.42
N ASP A 76 -3.59 -23.43 8.40
CA ASP A 76 -2.72 -23.40 9.58
C ASP A 76 -2.99 -22.24 10.55
N GLY A 77 -3.96 -21.38 10.22
CA GLY A 77 -4.42 -20.27 11.06
C GLY A 77 -3.49 -19.05 11.09
N ARG A 78 -2.43 -19.01 10.27
CA ARG A 78 -1.51 -17.87 10.24
C ARG A 78 -2.03 -16.77 9.32
N HIS A 79 -1.99 -15.52 9.77
CA HIS A 79 -2.22 -14.40 8.87
C HIS A 79 -1.06 -14.28 7.88
N MET A 80 -1.39 -14.22 6.59
CA MET A 80 -0.44 -14.03 5.50
C MET A 80 -0.90 -12.87 4.61
N ILE A 81 0.04 -12.26 3.90
CA ILE A 81 -0.24 -11.24 2.89
C ILE A 81 0.30 -11.74 1.56
N LYS A 82 -0.47 -11.62 0.49
CA LYS A 82 -0.03 -11.89 -0.88
C LYS A 82 -0.26 -10.68 -1.77
N THR A 83 0.64 -10.50 -2.75
CA THR A 83 0.38 -9.62 -3.89
C THR A 83 -0.63 -10.30 -4.81
N LEU A 84 -1.75 -9.65 -5.10
CA LEU A 84 -2.69 -10.09 -6.13
C LEU A 84 -2.27 -9.56 -7.51
N HIS A 85 -1.89 -8.29 -7.56
CA HIS A 85 -1.55 -7.60 -8.79
C HIS A 85 -0.54 -6.48 -8.47
N SER A 86 0.37 -6.20 -9.40
CA SER A 86 1.33 -5.12 -9.25
C SER A 86 1.76 -4.64 -10.63
N ASP A 87 1.57 -3.36 -10.90
CA ASP A 87 1.85 -2.75 -12.19
C ASP A 87 2.48 -1.37 -12.04
N VAL A 88 3.20 -0.96 -13.10
CA VAL A 88 3.69 0.41 -13.26
C VAL A 88 3.06 1.01 -14.50
N LEU A 89 2.33 2.10 -14.30
CA LEU A 89 1.61 2.80 -15.35
C LEU A 89 2.30 4.14 -15.64
N PRO A 90 2.76 4.37 -16.88
CA PRO A 90 3.25 5.67 -17.29
C PRO A 90 2.06 6.60 -17.55
N LEU A 91 2.05 7.76 -16.90
CA LEU A 91 1.10 8.84 -17.18
C LEU A 91 1.80 9.97 -17.90
N ASP A 92 1.39 10.29 -19.12
CA ASP A 92 1.84 11.52 -19.80
C ASP A 92 1.24 12.73 -19.09
N ILE A 93 2.12 13.61 -18.62
CA ILE A 93 1.77 14.84 -17.91
C ILE A 93 2.05 16.07 -18.77
N GLU A 94 2.47 15.92 -20.03
CA GLU A 94 2.71 17.00 -21.00
C GLU A 94 3.60 18.15 -20.48
N ALA A 95 4.49 17.86 -19.52
CA ALA A 95 5.28 18.84 -18.76
C ALA A 95 4.48 19.82 -17.88
N CYS A 96 3.24 19.49 -17.50
CA CYS A 96 2.42 20.21 -16.52
C CYS A 96 2.99 20.22 -15.08
N GLY A 97 4.22 19.74 -14.89
CA GLY A 97 4.84 19.56 -13.58
C GLY A 97 4.34 18.29 -12.89
N ARG A 98 4.05 18.35 -11.59
CA ARG A 98 3.67 17.17 -10.80
C ARG A 98 2.16 16.97 -10.77
N PHE A 99 1.71 15.74 -10.97
CA PHE A 99 0.35 15.33 -10.65
C PHE A 99 0.28 14.75 -9.23
N MET A 100 -0.69 15.20 -8.44
CA MET A 100 -0.99 14.62 -7.12
C MET A 100 -2.21 13.71 -7.24
N LEU A 101 -2.06 12.47 -6.78
CA LEU A 101 -3.17 11.55 -6.67
C LEU A 101 -4.03 11.92 -5.45
N LYS A 102 -5.34 12.06 -5.68
CA LYS A 102 -6.34 12.14 -4.62
C LYS A 102 -7.22 10.90 -4.73
N PHE A 103 -7.40 10.21 -3.62
CA PHE A 103 -8.28 9.04 -3.55
C PHE A 103 -9.63 9.45 -2.99
N GLY A 104 -10.69 9.00 -3.66
CA GLY A 104 -12.06 9.10 -3.18
C GLY A 104 -12.63 7.70 -3.04
N PHE A 105 -13.23 7.40 -1.89
CA PHE A 105 -13.92 6.14 -1.66
C PHE A 105 -15.42 6.40 -1.75
N THR A 106 -16.09 5.66 -2.62
CA THR A 106 -17.55 5.55 -2.56
C THR A 106 -17.89 4.47 -1.53
N LEU A 107 -18.50 4.86 -0.41
CA LEU A 107 -19.08 3.90 0.53
C LEU A 107 -20.25 3.23 -0.17
N PHE A 108 -20.08 1.98 -0.58
CA PHE A 108 -21.21 1.11 -0.92
C PHE A 108 -21.69 0.50 0.40
N TRP A 109 -22.92 0.83 0.79
CA TRP A 109 -23.62 0.33 1.98
C TRP A 109 -24.29 -1.01 1.69
#